data_AF-A0A950PU66-F1
#
_entry.id   AF-A0A950PU66-F1
#
_cell.length_a   1.000
_cell.length_b   1.000
_cell.length_c   1.000
_cell.angle_alpha   90.00
_cell.angle_beta   90.00
_cell.angle_gamma   90.00
#
_symmetry.space_group_name_H-M   'P 1'
#
loop_
_entity.id
_entity.type
_entity.pdbx_description
1 polymer ?
#
loop_
_entity_poly.entity_id
_entity_poly.type
_entity_poly.pdbx_seq_one_letter_code
_entity_poly.pdbx_strand_id
1 'polypeptide(L)'
;MTCLVEDGDSYEKLRGVELIARGEVIDDKDALRTIARSLFERYETGFGADQGEEYINFMVAKRVAVRIDFDDVVSWDHRKIAG
;
A
#
# COMPACT_ATOMS: atom_id res chain seq x y z
N MET A 1 4.87 -13.39 5.33
CA MET A 1 4.38 -12.83 4.06
C MET A 1 5.51 -12.07 3.41
N THR A 2 5.43 -11.86 2.10
CA THR A 2 6.41 -11.06 1.37
C THR A 2 5.67 -9.97 0.61
N CYS A 3 6.15 -8.73 0.69
CA CYS A 3 5.66 -7.62 -0.11
C CYS A 3 6.79 -7.09 -1.00
N LEU A 4 6.50 -6.87 -2.27
CA LEU A 4 7.46 -6.39 -3.26
C LEU A 4 6.93 -5.09 -3.89
N VAL A 5 7.78 -4.09 -3.96
CA VAL A 5 7.58 -2.90 -4.79
C VAL A 5 8.79 -2.77 -5.70
N GLU A 6 8.58 -2.82 -7.01
CA GLU A 6 9.65 -2.75 -8.00
C GLU A 6 9.27 -1.85 -9.20
N ASP A 7 10.30 -1.40 -9.91
CA ASP A 7 10.19 -0.61 -11.13
C ASP A 7 11.47 -0.78 -11.97
N GLY A 8 11.40 -0.40 -13.25
CA GLY A 8 12.49 -0.48 -14.23
C GLY A 8 12.15 -1.40 -15.40
N ASP A 9 12.29 -0.88 -16.61
CA ASP A 9 12.01 -1.58 -17.87
C ASP A 9 13.27 -2.17 -18.54
N SER A 10 14.44 -1.86 -17.99
CA SER A 10 15.75 -2.31 -18.46
C SER A 10 16.69 -2.55 -17.28
N TYR A 11 17.70 -3.42 -17.48
CA TYR A 11 18.53 -3.95 -16.40
C TYR A 11 19.19 -2.86 -15.56
N GLU A 12 19.72 -1.83 -16.20
CA GLU A 12 20.37 -0.68 -15.57
C GLU A 12 19.42 0.23 -14.78
N LYS A 13 18.11 0.09 -14.99
CA LYS A 13 17.07 0.87 -14.29
C LYS A 13 16.35 0.09 -13.21
N LEU A 14 16.58 -1.24 -13.10
CA LEU A 14 15.91 -2.08 -12.12
C LEU A 14 16.14 -1.56 -10.70
N ARG A 15 15.05 -1.41 -9.97
CA ARG A 15 15.05 -0.95 -8.59
C ARG A 15 13.86 -1.55 -7.86
N GLY A 16 14.05 -1.84 -6.58
CA GLY A 16 12.97 -2.41 -5.80
C GLY A 16 13.32 -2.59 -4.34
N VAL A 17 12.28 -2.92 -3.58
CA VAL A 17 12.35 -3.30 -2.18
C VAL A 17 11.45 -4.51 -1.94
N GLU A 18 12.04 -5.54 -1.35
CA GLU A 18 11.35 -6.71 -0.83
C GLU A 18 11.28 -6.63 0.69
N LEU A 19 10.10 -6.84 1.23
CA LEU A 19 9.80 -6.77 2.65
C LEU A 19 9.39 -8.17 3.13
N ILE A 20 10.18 -8.74 4.02
CA ILE A 20 9.84 -9.99 4.71
C ILE A 20 9.14 -9.60 6.00
N ALA A 21 7.91 -10.06 6.17
CA ALA A 21 7.04 -9.53 7.20
C ALA A 21 6.07 -10.54 7.81
N ARG A 22 5.57 -10.19 8.98
CA ARG A 22 4.35 -10.77 9.55
C ARG A 22 3.16 -9.86 9.23
N GLY A 23 2.08 -10.48 8.76
CA GLY A 23 0.79 -9.80 8.59
C GLY A 23 -0.08 -9.98 9.83
N GLU A 24 -0.59 -8.89 10.39
CA GLU A 24 -1.63 -8.91 11.43
C GLU A 24 -2.96 -8.48 10.83
N VAL A 25 -3.99 -9.30 11.01
CA VAL A 25 -5.35 -8.97 10.61
C VAL A 25 -5.97 -8.06 11.66
N ILE A 26 -6.39 -6.87 11.24
CA ILE A 26 -7.06 -5.89 12.08
C ILE A 26 -8.51 -5.74 11.60
N ASP A 27 -9.44 -6.18 12.46
CA ASP A 27 -10.89 -6.03 12.27
C ASP A 27 -11.43 -4.88 13.14
N ASP A 28 -10.91 -3.68 12.87
CA ASP A 28 -11.33 -2.42 13.49
C ASP A 28 -11.85 -1.48 12.39
N LYS A 29 -13.14 -1.15 12.49
CA LYS A 29 -13.83 -0.31 11.50
C LYS A 29 -13.27 1.10 11.41
N ASP A 30 -12.76 1.68 12.49
CA ASP A 30 -12.21 3.04 12.48
C ASP A 30 -10.80 3.05 11.88
N ALA A 31 -10.02 2.00 12.15
CA ALA A 31 -8.75 1.78 11.44
C ALA A 31 -8.97 1.59 9.92
N LEU A 32 -9.96 0.78 9.54
CA LEU A 32 -10.36 0.56 8.14
C LEU A 32 -10.82 1.85 7.45
N ARG A 33 -11.61 2.70 8.12
CA ARG A 33 -12.05 4.00 7.58
C ARG A 33 -10.88 4.94 7.33
N THR A 34 -9.91 4.97 8.26
CA THR A 34 -8.68 5.75 8.10
C THR A 34 -7.90 5.33 6.85
N ILE A 35 -7.72 4.02 6.67
CA ILE A 35 -7.03 3.46 5.49
C ILE A 35 -7.81 3.76 4.21
N ALA A 36 -9.13 3.52 4.22
CA ALA A 36 -10.00 3.75 3.07
C ALA A 36 -10.01 5.21 2.62
N ARG A 37 -10.00 6.17 3.56
CA ARG A 37 -9.87 7.60 3.27
C ARG A 37 -8.53 7.92 2.59
N SER A 38 -7.43 7.40 3.13
CA SER A 38 -6.11 7.58 2.53
C SER A 38 -6.02 7.00 1.11
N LEU A 39 -6.64 5.85 0.85
CA LEU A 39 -6.70 5.27 -0.50
C LEU A 39 -7.55 6.13 -1.44
N PHE A 40 -8.70 6.60 -0.98
CA PHE A 40 -9.59 7.45 -1.76
C PHE A 40 -8.88 8.74 -2.19
N GLU A 41 -8.23 9.45 -1.25
CA GLU A 41 -7.48 10.68 -1.55
C GLU A 41 -6.33 10.47 -2.55
N ARG A 42 -5.70 9.27 -2.54
CA ARG A 42 -4.55 8.96 -3.40
C ARG A 42 -4.94 8.55 -4.82
N TYR A 43 -6.07 7.88 -5.00
CA TYR A 43 -6.41 7.19 -6.25
C TYR A 43 -7.72 7.65 -6.89
N GLU A 44 -8.65 8.20 -6.11
CA GLU A 44 -9.95 8.65 -6.62
C GLU A 44 -9.93 10.17 -6.82
N THR A 45 -9.96 10.59 -8.08
CA THR A 45 -10.07 12.01 -8.46
C THR A 45 -11.45 12.29 -9.03
N GLY A 46 -12.15 13.31 -8.53
CA GLY A 46 -13.39 13.81 -9.14
C GLY A 46 -14.70 13.59 -8.36
N PHE A 47 -14.63 13.09 -7.12
CA PHE A 47 -15.79 13.03 -6.22
C PHE A 47 -15.92 14.29 -5.38
N GLY A 48 -17.16 14.72 -5.10
CA GLY A 48 -17.45 15.72 -4.07
C GLY A 48 -17.30 15.13 -2.66
N ALA A 49 -17.06 15.98 -1.64
CA ALA A 49 -16.78 15.53 -0.27
C ALA A 49 -17.83 14.55 0.31
N ASP A 50 -19.12 14.80 0.06
CA ASP A 50 -20.22 13.98 0.58
C ASP A 50 -20.31 12.60 -0.10
N GLN A 51 -19.98 12.52 -1.40
CA GLN A 51 -19.98 11.27 -2.16
C GLN A 51 -18.81 10.36 -1.74
N GLY A 52 -17.72 10.94 -1.26
CA GLY A 52 -16.56 10.21 -0.75
C GLY A 52 -16.87 9.41 0.51
N GLU A 53 -17.64 9.95 1.45
CA GLU A 53 -17.97 9.27 2.71
C GLU A 53 -18.87 8.04 2.51
N GLU A 54 -19.89 8.13 1.67
CA GLU A 54 -20.74 6.98 1.35
C GLU A 54 -19.94 5.87 0.67
N TYR A 55 -19.06 6.25 -0.26
CA TYR A 55 -18.16 5.31 -0.93
C TYR A 55 -17.18 4.64 0.04
N ILE A 56 -16.57 5.40 0.95
CA ILE A 56 -15.71 4.86 2.01
C ILE A 56 -16.47 3.88 2.90
N ASN A 57 -17.70 4.22 3.32
CA ASN A 57 -18.52 3.33 4.14
C ASN A 57 -18.88 2.02 3.41
N PHE A 58 -19.19 2.09 2.12
CA PHE A 58 -19.39 0.90 1.29
C PHE A 58 -18.11 0.05 1.19
N MET A 59 -16.96 0.71 0.97
CA MET A 59 -15.67 0.07 0.84
C MET A 59 -15.28 -0.76 2.08
N VAL A 60 -15.52 -0.25 3.29
CA VAL A 60 -15.06 -0.92 4.53
C VAL A 60 -15.99 -2.05 5.01
N ALA A 61 -17.22 -2.14 4.50
CA ALA A 61 -18.29 -2.97 5.09
C ALA A 61 -17.99 -4.47 5.21
N LYS A 62 -17.10 -5.00 4.36
CA LYS A 62 -16.74 -6.44 4.29
C LYS A 62 -15.22 -6.66 4.15
N ARG A 63 -14.41 -5.71 4.64
CA ARG A 63 -12.94 -5.75 4.52
C ARG A 63 -12.30 -5.77 5.90
N VAL A 64 -11.11 -6.34 5.96
CA VAL A 64 -10.19 -6.24 7.10
C VAL A 64 -8.95 -5.46 6.65
N ALA A 65 -8.29 -4.77 7.58
CA ALA A 65 -6.98 -4.23 7.33
C ALA A 65 -5.93 -5.31 7.63
N VAL A 66 -4.83 -5.32 6.87
CA VAL A 66 -3.67 -6.15 7.18
C VAL A 66 -2.50 -5.21 7.46
N ARG A 67 -2.08 -5.14 8.72
CA ARG A 67 -0.87 -4.41 9.11
C ARG A 67 0.35 -5.28 8.78
N ILE A 68 1.34 -4.67 8.15
CA ILE A 68 2.57 -5.36 7.76
C ILE A 68 3.66 -4.93 8.74
N ASP A 69 4.06 -5.85 9.62
CA ASP A 69 5.17 -5.64 10.55
C ASP A 69 6.42 -6.29 9.92
N PHE A 70 7.37 -5.46 9.48
CA PHE A 70 8.56 -5.92 8.75
C PHE A 70 9.61 -6.51 9.70
N ASP A 71 10.08 -7.71 9.38
CA ASP A 71 11.18 -8.38 10.07
C ASP A 71 12.52 -8.16 9.35
N ASP A 72 12.49 -8.10 8.02
CA ASP A 72 13.67 -7.86 7.18
C ASP A 72 13.33 -7.08 5.91
N VAL A 73 14.31 -6.36 5.37
CA VAL A 73 14.17 -5.48 4.20
C VAL A 73 15.37 -5.65 3.28
N VAL A 74 15.10 -6.11 2.05
CA VAL A 74 16.10 -6.22 0.99
C VAL A 74 15.79 -5.17 -0.08
N SER A 75 16.79 -4.38 -0.47
CA SER A 75 16.59 -3.35 -1.52
C SER A 75 17.73 -3.33 -2.53
N TRP A 76 17.40 -2.92 -3.75
CA TRP A 76 18.35 -2.78 -4.85
C TRP A 76 18.02 -1.57 -5.71
N ASP A 77 19.05 -1.01 -6.33
CA ASP A 77 18.94 0.07 -7.29
C ASP A 77 20.11 -0.01 -8.28
N HIS A 78 19.86 -0.52 -9.47
CA HIS A 78 20.89 -0.77 -10.48
C HIS A 78 21.47 0.51 -11.07
N ARG A 79 20.82 1.67 -10.88
CA ARG A 79 21.39 2.97 -11.25
C ARG A 79 22.65 3.29 -10.46
N LYS A 80 22.85 2.66 -9.30
CA LYS A 80 24.06 2.80 -8.46
C LYS A 80 25.23 1.94 -8.92
N ILE A 81 25.02 1.02 -9.87
CA ILE A 81 26.08 0.13 -10.36
C ILE A 81 27.09 0.89 -11.24
N ALA A 82 26.65 1.93 -11.94
CA ALA A 82 27.49 2.66 -12.89
C ALA A 82 28.29 3.84 -12.30
N GLY A 83 28.10 4.19 -11.01
CA GLY A 83 28.72 5.36 -10.39
C GLY A 83 27.89 6.63 -10.56
#